data_AF-A0A126NRG0-F1
#
_entry.id   AF-A0A126NRG0-F1
#
_cell.length_a   1.000
_cell.length_b   1.000
_cell.length_c   1.000
_cell.angle_alpha   90.00
_cell.angle_beta   90.00
_cell.angle_gamma   90.00
#
_symmetry.space_group_name_H-M   'P 1'
#
loop_
_entity.id
_entity.type
_entity.pdbx_description
1 polymer ?
#
loop_
_entity_poly.entity_id
_entity_poly.type
_entity_poly.pdbx_seq_one_letter_code
_entity_poly.pdbx_strand_id
1 'polypeptide(L)'
;MEDAMRVSPIENELDAQRVQERIHDLAGCHEDSIEEAELLALVESLETWETKRWPHLENSFAPKGDIAEASVQPHEIKPITTLEDYEDATRRIAELASIGAGGEVELAALVAAVQKWDFDHDDASGWKD
;
A
#
# COMPACT_ATOMS: atom_id res chain seq x y z
N MET A 1 -31.16 16.47 21.60
CA MET A 1 -30.61 15.50 22.58
C MET A 1 -29.65 14.65 21.76
N GLU A 2 -28.50 15.24 21.45
CA GLU A 2 -27.48 14.63 20.60
C GLU A 2 -26.71 13.70 21.51
N ASP A 3 -27.14 12.44 21.57
CA ASP A 3 -26.38 11.38 22.21
C ASP A 3 -25.18 11.15 21.29
N ALA A 4 -24.10 11.90 21.54
CA ALA A 4 -22.83 11.73 20.87
C ALA A 4 -22.40 10.29 21.14
N MET A 5 -22.65 9.41 20.17
CA MET A 5 -22.06 8.09 20.08
C MET A 5 -20.56 8.30 20.18
N ARG A 6 -20.03 8.19 21.40
CA ARG A 6 -18.59 8.26 21.67
C ARG A 6 -18.00 6.99 21.10
N VAL A 7 -17.69 7.02 19.82
CA VAL A 7 -16.78 6.07 19.22
C VAL A 7 -15.47 6.21 19.99
N SER A 8 -15.02 5.10 20.58
CA SER A 8 -13.79 5.11 21.36
C SER A 8 -12.63 5.41 20.39
N PRO A 9 -11.72 6.33 20.75
CA PRO A 9 -10.60 6.64 19.89
C PRO A 9 -9.76 5.37 19.69
N ILE A 10 -9.37 5.13 18.44
CA ILE A 10 -8.52 3.98 18.10
C ILE A 10 -7.12 4.26 18.64
N GLU A 11 -6.65 3.44 19.57
CA GLU A 11 -5.33 3.59 20.20
C GLU A 11 -4.30 2.62 19.64
N ASN A 12 -4.73 1.47 19.11
CA ASN A 12 -3.86 0.42 18.60
C ASN A 12 -4.46 -0.28 17.37
N GLU A 13 -3.66 -1.15 16.73
CA GLU A 13 -4.03 -1.86 15.51
C GLU A 13 -5.19 -2.85 15.70
N LEU A 14 -5.34 -3.44 16.90
CA LEU A 14 -6.46 -4.33 17.20
C LEU A 14 -7.78 -3.54 17.30
N ASP A 15 -7.75 -2.34 17.86
CA ASP A 15 -8.90 -1.42 17.83
C ASP A 15 -9.24 -0.99 16.40
N ALA A 16 -8.24 -0.73 15.56
CA ALA A 16 -8.45 -0.39 14.15
C ALA A 16 -9.15 -1.53 13.41
N GLN A 17 -8.69 -2.78 13.62
CA GLN A 17 -9.30 -3.96 13.03
C GLN A 17 -10.76 -4.15 13.48
N ARG A 18 -11.04 -3.96 14.77
CA ARG A 18 -12.41 -4.02 15.31
C ARG A 18 -13.32 -2.95 14.72
N VAL A 19 -12.80 -1.74 14.54
CA VAL A 19 -13.53 -0.65 13.88
C VAL A 19 -13.79 -0.98 12.42
N GLN A 20 -12.82 -1.54 11.69
CA GLN A 20 -13.01 -1.98 10.31
C GLN A 20 -14.07 -3.09 10.18
N GLU A 21 -14.05 -4.09 11.06
CA GLU A 21 -15.09 -5.14 11.10
C GLU A 21 -16.47 -4.52 11.35
N ARG A 22 -16.57 -3.58 12.30
CA ARG A 22 -17.82 -2.90 12.62
C ARG A 22 -18.35 -2.04 11.46
N ILE A 23 -17.46 -1.34 10.75
CA ILE A 23 -17.82 -0.59 9.53
C ILE A 23 -18.37 -1.54 8.47
N HIS A 24 -17.76 -2.71 8.29
CA HIS A 24 -18.23 -3.71 7.34
C HIS A 24 -19.60 -4.30 7.74
N ASP A 25 -19.85 -4.54 9.03
CA ASP A 25 -21.17 -4.98 9.50
C ASP A 25 -22.26 -3.92 9.28
N LEU A 26 -21.90 -2.64 9.32
CA LEU A 26 -22.79 -1.50 9.06
C LEU A 26 -22.86 -1.12 7.57
N ALA A 27 -22.05 -1.75 6.72
CA ALA A 27 -22.02 -1.50 5.29
C ALA A 27 -23.29 -2.06 4.64
N GLY A 28 -24.26 -1.19 4.38
CA GLY A 28 -25.57 -1.55 3.84
C GLY A 28 -26.75 -1.19 4.75
N CYS A 29 -26.49 -0.51 5.87
CA CYS A 29 -27.55 0.13 6.64
C CYS A 29 -28.25 1.23 5.80
N HIS A 30 -29.50 1.53 6.16
CA HIS A 30 -30.32 2.48 5.40
C HIS A 30 -29.81 3.91 5.60
N GLU A 31 -29.86 4.73 4.55
CA GLU A 31 -29.59 6.18 4.63
C GLU A 31 -30.53 6.83 5.68
N ASP A 32 -30.03 7.76 6.49
CA ASP A 32 -30.71 8.39 7.64
C ASP A 32 -30.96 7.47 8.85
N SER A 33 -30.35 6.28 8.90
CA SER A 33 -30.39 5.43 10.10
C SER A 33 -29.36 5.86 11.15
N ILE A 34 -29.62 5.48 12.41
CA ILE A 34 -28.64 5.67 13.50
C ILE A 34 -27.34 4.92 13.20
N GLU A 35 -27.44 3.81 12.47
CA GLU A 35 -26.32 2.99 12.03
C GLU A 35 -25.44 3.72 11.00
N GLU A 36 -26.02 4.55 10.12
CA GLU A 36 -25.25 5.42 9.22
C GLU A 36 -24.45 6.47 10.01
N ALA A 37 -25.05 7.07 11.03
CA ALA A 37 -24.34 8.01 11.90
C ALA A 37 -23.18 7.33 12.66
N GLU A 38 -23.37 6.08 13.10
CA GLU A 38 -22.31 5.26 13.70
C GLU A 38 -21.20 4.96 12.69
N LEU A 39 -21.56 4.58 11.46
CA LEU A 39 -20.62 4.29 10.38
C LEU A 39 -19.76 5.52 10.04
N LEU A 40 -20.37 6.69 9.89
CA LEU A 40 -19.64 7.94 9.64
C LEU A 40 -18.64 8.26 10.76
N ALA A 41 -19.07 8.10 12.02
CA ALA A 41 -18.20 8.34 13.17
C ALA A 41 -17.02 7.33 13.27
N LEU A 42 -17.26 6.07 12.92
CA LEU A 42 -16.23 5.03 12.86
C LEU A 42 -15.22 5.27 11.73
N VAL A 43 -15.70 5.68 10.56
CA VAL A 43 -14.85 6.02 9.41
C VAL A 43 -13.96 7.22 9.75
N GLU A 44 -14.53 8.30 10.29
CA GLU A 44 -13.77 9.50 10.69
C GLU A 44 -12.69 9.17 11.75
N SER A 45 -13.02 8.27 12.69
CA SER A 45 -12.08 7.81 13.72
C SER A 45 -10.93 7.00 13.13
N LEU A 46 -11.21 6.15 12.14
CA LEU A 46 -10.21 5.35 11.44
C LEU A 46 -9.28 6.25 10.61
N GLU A 47 -9.83 7.17 9.83
CA GLU A 47 -9.04 8.14 9.06
C GLU A 47 -8.13 8.97 9.97
N THR A 48 -8.67 9.47 11.09
CA THR A 48 -7.89 10.23 12.09
C THR A 48 -6.73 9.41 12.66
N TRP A 49 -6.92 8.12 12.89
CA TRP A 49 -5.87 7.24 13.38
C TRP A 49 -4.82 6.94 12.30
N GLU A 50 -5.24 6.71 11.05
CA GLU A 50 -4.32 6.49 9.93
C GLU A 50 -3.44 7.72 9.66
N THR A 51 -4.02 8.93 9.68
CA THR A 51 -3.27 10.18 9.56
C THR A 51 -2.24 10.35 10.69
N LYS A 52 -2.59 9.97 11.93
CA LYS A 52 -1.65 10.00 13.06
C LYS A 52 -0.56 8.92 12.95
N ARG A 53 -0.88 7.75 12.41
CA ARG A 53 0.06 6.64 12.20
C ARG A 53 1.07 6.98 11.10
N TRP A 54 0.66 7.70 10.06
CA TRP A 54 1.51 8.07 8.92
C TRP A 54 1.51 9.58 8.64
N PRO A 55 2.06 10.42 9.54
CA PRO A 55 1.99 11.89 9.44
C PRO A 55 2.74 12.48 8.23
N HIS A 56 3.44 11.66 7.46
CA HIS A 56 4.25 12.06 6.33
C HIS A 56 3.60 11.82 4.96
N LEU A 57 2.47 11.09 4.87
CA LEU A 57 1.83 10.82 3.59
C LEU A 57 1.10 12.05 3.01
N GLU A 58 0.48 12.88 3.86
CA GLU A 58 -0.24 14.09 3.41
C GLU A 58 0.68 15.29 3.08
N ASN A 59 1.95 15.26 3.49
CA ASN A 59 2.90 16.35 3.24
C ASN A 59 3.77 16.13 1.97
N SER A 60 3.47 15.10 1.19
CA SER A 60 4.19 14.74 -0.04
C SER A 60 3.62 15.39 -1.31
N PHE A 61 2.58 16.22 -1.19
CA PHE A 61 2.01 17.03 -2.28
C PHE A 61 2.56 18.47 -2.36
N ALA A 62 3.74 18.73 -1.80
CA ALA A 62 4.47 19.96 -2.12
C ALA A 62 5.29 19.72 -3.41
N PRO A 63 5.08 20.47 -4.51
CA PRO A 63 6.00 20.44 -5.63
C PRO A 63 7.32 21.05 -5.15
N LYS A 64 8.24 20.22 -4.68
CA LYS A 64 9.62 20.64 -4.50
C LYS A 64 10.23 20.76 -5.89
N GLY A 65 10.13 21.98 -6.40
CA GLY A 65 11.07 22.49 -7.37
C GLY A 65 12.51 22.18 -6.95
N ASP A 66 13.33 21.99 -7.96
CA ASP A 66 14.77 21.82 -7.88
C ASP A 66 15.24 20.45 -7.35
N ILE A 67 14.81 19.38 -8.02
CA ILE A 67 15.71 18.23 -8.20
C ILE A 67 16.45 18.47 -9.51
N ALA A 68 17.74 18.76 -9.34
CA ALA A 68 18.70 18.83 -10.42
C ALA A 68 18.52 17.65 -11.38
N GLU A 69 18.61 17.98 -12.65
CA GLU A 69 18.75 17.13 -13.83
C GLU A 69 19.78 16.00 -13.60
N ALA A 70 19.37 14.95 -12.90
CA ALA A 70 20.01 13.65 -12.95
C ALA A 70 19.21 12.81 -13.94
N SER A 71 19.53 13.01 -15.22
CA SER A 71 19.26 12.12 -16.35
C SER A 71 18.26 11.00 -16.05
N VAL A 72 16.99 11.22 -16.42
CA VAL A 72 16.07 10.13 -16.72
C VAL A 72 16.67 9.38 -17.90
N GLN A 73 17.53 8.41 -17.62
CA GLN A 73 17.85 7.40 -18.60
C GLN A 73 16.65 6.45 -18.62
N PRO A 74 16.09 6.10 -19.79
CA PRO A 74 15.11 5.04 -19.88
C PRO A 74 15.77 3.78 -19.34
N HIS A 75 15.40 3.39 -18.11
CA HIS A 75 15.93 2.21 -17.45
C HIS A 75 15.42 0.99 -18.23
N GLU A 76 16.18 0.53 -19.22
CA GLU A 76 16.02 -0.81 -19.77
C GLU A 76 16.18 -1.79 -18.60
N ILE A 77 15.06 -2.33 -18.11
CA ILE A 77 15.08 -3.36 -17.08
C ILE A 77 15.88 -4.54 -17.62
N LYS A 78 17.04 -4.79 -17.01
CA LYS A 78 17.91 -5.89 -17.40
C LYS A 78 17.23 -7.21 -17.06
N PRO A 79 17.34 -8.23 -17.93
CA PRO A 79 16.86 -9.57 -17.61
C PRO A 79 17.65 -10.12 -16.41
N ILE A 80 16.93 -10.69 -15.44
CA ILE A 80 17.52 -11.35 -14.27
C ILE A 80 18.19 -12.63 -14.76
N THR A 81 19.50 -12.77 -14.53
CA THR A 81 20.26 -13.97 -14.91
C THR A 81 21.00 -14.62 -13.76
N THR A 82 21.07 -13.94 -12.62
CA THR A 82 21.75 -14.39 -11.40
C THR A 82 20.87 -14.17 -10.16
N LEU A 83 21.20 -14.82 -9.05
CA LEU A 83 20.52 -14.62 -7.78
C LEU A 83 20.70 -13.17 -7.27
N GLU A 84 21.88 -12.58 -7.48
CA GLU A 84 22.15 -11.18 -7.12
C GLU A 84 21.22 -10.21 -7.86
N ASP A 85 20.96 -10.46 -9.16
CA ASP A 85 19.99 -9.67 -9.93
C ASP A 85 18.56 -9.82 -9.38
N TYR A 86 18.20 -11.02 -8.90
CA TYR A 86 16.89 -11.29 -8.31
C TYR A 86 16.71 -10.54 -6.99
N GLU A 87 17.71 -10.56 -6.13
CA GLU A 87 17.69 -9.85 -4.84
C GLU A 87 17.64 -8.33 -5.05
N ASP A 88 18.39 -7.81 -6.01
CA ASP A 88 18.38 -6.38 -6.36
C ASP A 88 17.02 -5.96 -6.96
N ALA A 89 16.47 -6.75 -7.88
CA ALA A 89 15.15 -6.53 -8.45
C ALA A 89 14.05 -6.56 -7.38
N THR A 90 14.11 -7.51 -6.45
CA THR A 90 13.13 -7.64 -5.35
C THR A 90 13.21 -6.46 -4.38
N ARG A 91 14.43 -6.01 -4.05
CA ARG A 91 14.63 -4.80 -3.22
C ARG A 91 14.05 -3.58 -3.92
N ARG A 92 14.31 -3.41 -5.21
CA ARG A 92 13.81 -2.29 -6.00
C ARG A 92 12.29 -2.30 -6.12
N ILE A 93 11.67 -3.47 -6.30
CA ILE A 93 10.20 -3.64 -6.27
C ILE A 93 9.65 -3.18 -4.92
N ALA A 94 10.27 -3.58 -3.80
CA ALA A 94 9.82 -3.18 -2.46
C ALA A 94 9.96 -1.67 -2.23
N GLU A 95 11.05 -1.05 -2.71
CA GLU A 95 11.24 0.40 -2.66
C GLU A 95 10.19 1.13 -3.51
N LEU A 96 9.95 0.69 -4.75
CA LEU A 96 8.96 1.29 -5.65
C LEU A 96 7.54 1.14 -5.12
N ALA A 97 7.21 -0.04 -4.58
CA ALA A 97 5.92 -0.29 -3.92
C ALA A 97 5.74 0.57 -2.67
N SER A 98 6.83 0.90 -1.95
CA SER A 98 6.79 1.76 -0.77
C SER A 98 6.70 3.26 -1.10
N ILE A 99 7.19 3.70 -2.26
CA ILE A 99 7.23 5.13 -2.64
C ILE A 99 5.95 5.55 -3.40
N GLY A 100 5.24 4.61 -4.04
CA GLY A 100 3.88 4.80 -4.57
C GLY A 100 3.72 5.82 -5.71
N ALA A 101 4.76 6.55 -6.11
CA ALA A 101 4.70 7.61 -7.10
C ALA A 101 5.77 7.43 -8.20
N GLY A 102 5.33 7.25 -9.44
CA GLY A 102 6.15 7.46 -10.65
C GLY A 102 6.84 6.24 -11.25
N GLY A 103 6.69 5.06 -10.65
CA GLY A 103 7.42 3.85 -11.06
C GLY A 103 6.55 2.69 -11.52
N GLU A 104 5.25 2.85 -11.77
CA GLU A 104 4.35 1.71 -12.07
C GLU A 104 4.79 0.89 -13.29
N VAL A 105 5.36 1.55 -14.31
CA VAL A 105 5.93 0.89 -15.49
C VAL A 105 7.23 0.16 -15.15
N GLU A 106 8.08 0.76 -14.32
CA GLU A 106 9.34 0.15 -13.82
C GLU A 106 9.04 -1.06 -12.92
N LEU A 107 8.07 -0.91 -12.02
CA LEU A 107 7.56 -1.92 -11.11
C LEU A 107 6.98 -3.10 -11.89
N ALA A 108 6.08 -2.84 -12.85
CA ALA A 108 5.50 -3.89 -13.69
C ALA A 108 6.58 -4.64 -14.48
N ALA A 109 7.58 -3.93 -15.01
CA ALA A 109 8.68 -4.54 -15.75
C ALA A 109 9.61 -5.37 -14.85
N LEU A 110 9.93 -4.90 -13.64
CA LEU A 110 10.71 -5.65 -12.65
C LEU A 110 9.95 -6.90 -12.16
N VAL A 111 8.66 -6.76 -11.85
CA VAL A 111 7.80 -7.89 -11.45
C VAL A 111 7.72 -8.93 -12.56
N ALA A 112 7.58 -8.51 -13.83
CA ALA A 112 7.59 -9.42 -14.96
C ALA A 112 8.95 -10.13 -15.13
N ALA A 113 10.07 -9.43 -14.91
CA ALA A 113 11.40 -10.03 -14.96
C ALA A 113 11.60 -11.07 -13.85
N VAL A 114 11.14 -10.78 -12.62
CA VAL A 114 11.16 -11.71 -11.48
C VAL A 114 10.30 -12.94 -11.75
N GLN A 115 9.05 -12.76 -12.21
CA GLN A 115 8.17 -13.89 -12.54
C GLN A 115 8.74 -14.77 -13.65
N LYS A 116 9.40 -14.17 -14.65
CA LYS A 116 10.04 -14.93 -15.73
C LYS A 116 11.21 -15.75 -15.20
N TRP A 117 12.06 -15.16 -14.36
CA TRP A 117 13.19 -15.86 -13.76
C TRP A 117 12.72 -17.00 -12.83
N ASP A 118 11.70 -16.72 -12.03
CA ASP A 118 11.02 -17.69 -11.17
C ASP A 118 10.45 -18.84 -12.00
N PHE A 119 9.75 -18.58 -13.10
CA PHE A 119 9.27 -19.62 -14.00
C PHE A 119 10.39 -20.49 -14.61
N ASP A 120 11.48 -19.87 -15.09
CA ASP A 120 12.65 -20.58 -15.64
C ASP A 120 13.39 -21.40 -14.55
N HIS A 121 13.38 -20.96 -13.29
CA HIS A 121 14.06 -21.62 -12.16
C HIS A 121 13.16 -22.60 -11.37
N ASP A 122 11.84 -22.41 -11.40
CA ASP A 122 10.83 -23.33 -10.88
C ASP A 122 10.72 -24.56 -11.81
N ASP A 123 10.84 -24.37 -13.13
CA ASP A 123 11.04 -25.49 -14.07
C ASP A 123 12.41 -26.16 -13.89
N ALA A 124 13.45 -25.39 -13.52
CA ALA A 124 14.76 -25.94 -13.14
C ALA A 124 14.74 -26.71 -11.79
N SER A 125 13.70 -26.52 -10.96
CA SER A 125 13.46 -27.32 -9.76
C SER A 125 12.85 -28.69 -10.09
N GLY A 126 12.53 -28.95 -11.36
CA GLY A 126 12.02 -30.22 -11.89
C GLY A 126 13.05 -31.35 -12.05
N TRP A 127 14.11 -31.44 -11.23
CA TRP A 127 15.08 -32.55 -11.28
C TRP A 127 15.27 -33.25 -9.92
N LYS A 128 14.55 -34.39 -9.79
CA LYS A 128 14.86 -35.64 -9.04
C LYS A 128 15.03 -35.55 -7.52
N ASP A 129 14.35 -36.37 -6.73
CA ASP A 129 14.20 -37.84 -6.85
C ASP A 129 12.74 -38.34 -6.79
#